data_AF-A0A924WBH2-F1
#
_entry.id   AF-A0A924WBH2-F1
#
_cell.length_a   1.000
_cell.length_b   1.000
_cell.length_c   1.000
_cell.angle_alpha   90.00
_cell.angle_beta   90.00
_cell.angle_gamma   90.00
#
_symmetry.space_group_name_H-M   'P 1'
#
loop_
_entity.id
_entity.type
_entity.pdbx_description
1 polymer ?
#
loop_
_entity_poly.entity_id
_entity_poly.type
_entity_poly.pdbx_seq_one_letter_code
_entity_poly.pdbx_strand_id
1 'polypeptide(L)'
;MQTKDFSVFRSLLTDVHAKAFGEPISKIQHSKAHTLAWLIEEATGVMLSYKSLTNYINAVLEENPAKVNPNCVTLATLTQFATGEKSSKPMDSLLLWFKYRAGRLPGFAQA
;
A
#
# COMPACT_ATOMS: atom_id res chain seq x y z
N MET A 1 -9.56 6.28 9.92
CA MET A 1 -9.30 4.82 9.98
C MET A 1 -9.25 4.38 11.45
N GLN A 2 -9.75 3.18 11.82
CA GLN A 2 -9.61 2.68 13.21
C GLN A 2 -8.16 2.28 13.51
N THR A 3 -7.73 2.31 14.77
CA THR A 3 -6.33 2.01 15.16
C THR A 3 -5.86 0.64 14.69
N LYS A 4 -6.72 -0.39 14.78
CA LYS A 4 -6.41 -1.75 14.29
C LYS A 4 -6.28 -1.81 12.77
N ASP A 5 -7.04 -1.02 12.04
CA ASP A 5 -6.93 -0.94 10.58
C ASP A 5 -5.67 -0.17 10.17
N PHE A 6 -5.27 0.80 10.99
CA PHE A 6 -4.06 1.57 10.75
C PHE A 6 -2.78 0.76 10.95
N SER A 7 -2.74 -0.19 11.90
CA SER A 7 -1.58 -1.08 12.02
C SER A 7 -1.42 -1.97 10.79
N VAL A 8 -2.53 -2.50 10.24
CA VAL A 8 -2.51 -3.27 8.99
C VAL A 8 -2.10 -2.40 7.81
N PHE A 9 -2.63 -1.17 7.74
CA PHE A 9 -2.27 -0.22 6.70
C PHE A 9 -0.79 0.16 6.74
N ARG A 10 -0.20 0.29 7.94
CA ARG A 10 1.23 0.49 8.13
C ARG A 10 2.04 -0.69 7.59
N SER A 11 1.69 -1.93 7.97
CA SER A 11 2.33 -3.13 7.43
C SER A 11 2.25 -3.17 5.91
N LEU A 12 1.08 -2.84 5.34
CA LEU A 12 0.89 -2.78 3.90
C LEU A 12 1.82 -1.75 3.24
N LEU A 13 1.93 -0.54 3.77
CA LEU A 13 2.86 0.45 3.21
C LEU A 13 4.33 0.07 3.38
N THR A 14 4.68 -0.60 4.47
CA THR A 14 6.01 -1.17 4.64
C THR A 14 6.32 -2.18 3.56
N ASP A 15 5.40 -3.10 3.26
CA ASP A 15 5.56 -4.10 2.21
C ASP A 15 5.63 -3.45 0.81
N VAL A 16 4.77 -2.46 0.54
CA VAL A 16 4.79 -1.69 -0.71
C VAL A 16 6.13 -0.99 -0.89
N HIS A 17 6.65 -0.33 0.16
CA HIS A 17 7.92 0.39 0.08
C HIS A 17 9.10 -0.57 -0.09
N ALA A 18 9.14 -1.65 0.69
CA ALA A 18 10.18 -2.67 0.61
C ALA A 18 10.18 -3.33 -0.78
N LYS A 19 9.01 -3.63 -1.34
CA LYS A 19 8.90 -4.19 -2.68
C LYS A 19 9.35 -3.24 -3.78
N ALA A 20 9.04 -1.95 -3.66
CA ALA A 20 9.39 -0.96 -4.66
C ALA A 20 10.89 -0.62 -4.66
N PHE A 21 11.52 -0.56 -3.48
CA PHE A 21 12.85 0.04 -3.32
C PHE A 21 13.87 -0.86 -2.63
N GLY A 22 13.48 -2.03 -2.11
CA GLY A 22 14.37 -2.93 -1.36
C GLY A 22 14.83 -2.37 -0.02
N GLU A 23 14.14 -1.35 0.52
CA GLU A 23 14.54 -0.66 1.74
C GLU A 23 13.35 -0.48 2.70
N PRO A 24 13.59 -0.39 4.02
CA PRO A 24 12.54 -0.11 5.00
C PRO A 24 11.79 1.18 4.70
N ILE A 25 10.54 1.25 5.15
CA ILE A 25 9.72 2.47 4.97
C ILE A 25 10.44 3.67 5.57
N SER A 26 10.62 4.70 4.74
CA SER A 26 11.30 5.93 5.11
C SER A 26 10.62 7.11 4.44
N LYS A 27 11.05 8.32 4.79
CA LYS A 27 10.49 9.54 4.19
C LYS A 27 10.80 9.54 2.69
N ILE A 28 9.74 9.57 1.87
CA ILE A 28 9.87 9.53 0.43
C ILE A 28 10.13 10.94 -0.14
N GLN A 29 11.14 11.06 -1.00
CA GLN A 29 11.35 12.28 -1.79
C GLN A 29 10.36 12.33 -2.96
N HIS A 30 10.14 13.54 -3.50
CA HIS A 30 9.17 13.76 -4.57
C HIS A 30 9.40 12.87 -5.81
N SER A 31 10.66 12.66 -6.20
CA SER A 31 11.05 11.78 -7.31
C SER A 31 10.72 10.32 -7.01
N LYS A 32 11.10 9.80 -5.83
CA LYS A 32 10.75 8.43 -5.41
C LYS A 32 9.23 8.23 -5.34
N ALA A 33 8.45 9.24 -4.93
CA ALA A 33 6.99 9.15 -4.91
C ALA A 33 6.38 9.00 -6.30
N HIS A 34 6.96 9.66 -7.32
CA HIS A 34 6.58 9.45 -8.72
C HIS A 34 6.94 8.04 -9.19
N THR A 35 8.15 7.58 -8.89
CA THR A 35 8.57 6.21 -9.21
C THR A 35 7.64 5.18 -8.57
N LEU A 36 7.27 5.37 -7.30
CA LEU A 36 6.33 4.48 -6.62
C LEU A 36 4.96 4.46 -7.30
N ALA A 37 4.42 5.62 -7.65
CA ALA A 37 3.15 5.73 -8.37
C ALA A 37 3.19 4.96 -9.70
N TRP A 38 4.29 5.13 -10.45
CA TRP A 38 4.50 4.47 -11.73
C TRP A 38 4.64 2.94 -11.59
N LEU A 39 5.42 2.46 -10.62
CA LEU A 39 5.57 1.01 -10.36
C LEU A 39 4.24 0.36 -9.97
N ILE A 40 3.42 1.05 -9.17
CA ILE A 40 2.09 0.57 -8.80
C ILE A 40 1.19 0.49 -10.03
N GLU A 41 1.20 1.52 -10.87
CA GLU A 41 0.43 1.56 -12.11
C GLU A 41 0.86 0.44 -13.07
N GLU A 42 2.15 0.22 -13.25
CA GLU A 42 2.68 -0.84 -14.12
C GLU A 42 2.24 -2.24 -13.63
N ALA A 43 2.26 -2.48 -12.32
CA ALA A 43 1.92 -3.78 -11.76
C ALA A 43 0.40 -4.05 -11.71
N THR A 44 -0.40 -3.01 -11.45
CA THR A 44 -1.83 -3.14 -11.12
C THR A 44 -2.78 -2.60 -12.18
N GLY A 45 -2.27 -1.79 -13.11
CA GLY A 45 -3.08 -1.04 -14.08
C GLY A 45 -3.86 0.14 -13.47
N VAL A 46 -3.63 0.47 -12.19
CA VAL A 46 -4.35 1.54 -11.48
C VAL A 46 -3.36 2.64 -11.08
N MET A 47 -3.58 3.85 -11.60
CA MET A 47 -2.79 5.01 -11.25
C MET A 47 -3.18 5.54 -9.86
N LEU A 48 -2.23 5.55 -8.93
CA LEU A 48 -2.36 6.24 -7.65
C LEU A 48 -1.59 7.57 -7.68
N SER A 49 -2.17 8.62 -7.10
CA SER A 49 -1.48 9.91 -7.02
C SER A 49 -0.24 9.84 -6.12
N TYR A 50 0.91 10.29 -6.62
CA TYR A 50 2.13 10.43 -5.81
C TYR A 50 1.92 11.30 -4.56
N LYS A 51 1.00 12.28 -4.61
CA LYS A 51 0.64 13.11 -3.44
C LYS A 51 -0.05 12.28 -2.37
N SER A 52 -0.97 11.40 -2.78
CA SER A 52 -1.66 10.49 -1.86
C SER A 52 -0.68 9.50 -1.25
N LEU A 53 0.20 8.90 -2.07
CA LEU A 53 1.25 7.98 -1.59
C LEU A 53 2.20 8.66 -0.60
N THR A 54 2.61 9.90 -0.88
CA THR A 54 3.44 10.70 0.04
C THR A 54 2.71 10.94 1.37
N ASN A 55 1.42 11.32 1.33
CA ASN A 55 0.62 11.52 2.53
C ASN A 55 0.45 10.23 3.34
N TYR A 56 0.25 9.10 2.67
CA TYR A 56 0.13 7.79 3.30
C TYR A 56 1.42 7.39 4.03
N ILE A 57 2.57 7.52 3.37
CA ILE A 57 3.88 7.24 3.98
C ILE A 57 4.11 8.15 5.18
N ASN A 58 3.88 9.47 5.04
CA ASN A 58 4.06 10.41 6.15
C ASN A 58 3.15 10.08 7.33
N ALA A 59 1.88 9.76 7.10
CA ALA A 59 0.97 9.39 8.18
C ALA A 59 1.41 8.14 8.92
N VAL A 60 1.95 7.14 8.21
CA VAL A 60 2.53 5.93 8.83
C VAL A 60 3.77 6.24 9.64
N LEU A 61 4.66 7.11 9.14
CA LEU A 61 5.87 7.52 9.86
C LEU A 61 5.56 8.38 11.09
N GLU A 62 4.51 9.19 11.03
CA GLU A 62 4.03 10.04 12.13
C GLU A 62 3.05 9.33 13.07
N GLU A 63 2.73 8.06 12.81
CA GLU A 63 1.76 7.25 13.55
C GLU A 63 0.39 7.93 13.71
N ASN A 64 -0.04 8.69 12.69
CA ASN A 64 -1.22 9.53 12.74
C ASN A 64 -2.34 9.05 11.78
N PRO A 65 -3.26 8.18 12.25
CA PRO A 65 -4.36 7.65 11.42
C PRO A 65 -5.39 8.69 10.98
N ALA A 66 -5.44 9.88 11.60
CA ALA A 66 -6.41 10.92 11.26
C ALA A 66 -6.04 11.69 9.99
N LYS A 67 -4.77 11.63 9.57
CA LYS A 67 -4.27 12.33 8.37
C LYS A 67 -4.58 11.62 7.05
N VAL A 68 -5.12 10.40 7.11
CA VAL A 68 -5.32 9.55 5.93
C VAL A 68 -6.68 8.88 5.93
N ASN A 69 -7.27 8.82 4.75
CA ASN A 69 -8.52 8.11 4.51
C ASN A 69 -8.48 7.41 3.13
N PRO A 70 -7.61 6.39 2.97
CA PRO A 70 -7.56 5.63 1.72
C PRO A 70 -8.89 4.91 1.52
N ASN A 71 -9.44 4.98 0.30
CA ASN A 71 -10.63 4.23 -0.05
C ASN A 71 -10.30 2.74 -0.27
N CYS A 72 -11.32 1.89 -0.34
CA CYS A 72 -11.13 0.45 -0.50
C CYS A 72 -10.40 0.07 -1.81
N VAL A 73 -10.57 0.87 -2.88
CA VAL A 73 -9.86 0.65 -4.15
C VAL A 73 -8.36 0.89 -3.96
N THR A 74 -7.97 1.98 -3.31
CA THR A 74 -6.57 2.27 -2.96
C THR A 74 -5.96 1.14 -2.14
N LEU A 75 -6.66 0.65 -1.12
CA LEU A 75 -6.19 -0.47 -0.28
C LEU A 75 -6.01 -1.76 -1.08
N ALA A 76 -6.98 -2.08 -1.95
CA ALA A 76 -6.89 -3.22 -2.86
C ALA A 76 -5.69 -3.11 -3.83
N THR A 77 -5.50 -1.95 -4.46
CA THR A 77 -4.38 -1.68 -5.36
C THR A 77 -3.03 -1.82 -4.66
N LEU A 78 -2.88 -1.23 -3.48
CA LEU A 78 -1.65 -1.36 -2.69
C LEU A 78 -1.41 -2.82 -2.28
N THR A 79 -2.46 -3.57 -1.95
CA THR A 79 -2.37 -5.00 -1.62
C THR A 79 -1.91 -5.80 -2.82
N GLN A 80 -2.52 -5.62 -3.99
CA GLN A 80 -2.11 -6.27 -5.24
C GLN A 80 -0.65 -5.99 -5.57
N PHE A 81 -0.23 -4.74 -5.43
CA PHE A 81 1.17 -4.37 -5.60
C PHE A 81 2.06 -5.13 -4.62
N ALA A 82 1.79 -5.07 -3.32
CA ALA A 82 2.57 -5.75 -2.29
C ALA A 82 2.65 -7.27 -2.50
N THR A 83 1.52 -7.94 -2.69
CA THR A 83 1.45 -9.41 -2.79
C THR A 83 1.84 -9.94 -4.16
N GLY A 84 1.76 -9.13 -5.23
CA GLY A 84 1.94 -9.58 -6.61
C GLY A 84 0.75 -10.36 -7.18
N GLU A 85 -0.24 -10.72 -6.36
CA GLU A 85 -1.51 -11.26 -6.82
C GLU A 85 -2.27 -10.25 -7.68
N LYS A 86 -2.54 -10.63 -8.93
CA LYS A 86 -3.38 -9.87 -9.85
C LYS A 86 -4.82 -10.37 -9.74
N SER A 87 -5.77 -9.45 -9.65
CA SER A 87 -7.18 -9.75 -9.89
C SER A 87 -7.68 -8.93 -11.07
N SER A 88 -8.34 -9.61 -12.00
CA SER A 88 -8.99 -9.01 -13.16
C SER A 88 -10.38 -8.45 -12.84
N LYS A 89 -10.94 -8.73 -11.66
CA LYS A 89 -12.29 -8.30 -11.28
C LYS A 89 -12.23 -7.39 -10.06
N PRO A 90 -12.95 -6.25 -10.06
CA PRO A 90 -12.95 -5.32 -8.93
C PRO A 90 -13.29 -5.96 -7.57
N MET A 91 -14.18 -6.96 -7.56
CA MET A 91 -14.56 -7.66 -6.34
C MET A 91 -13.45 -8.57 -5.80
N ASP A 92 -12.66 -9.23 -6.66
CA ASP A 92 -11.57 -10.07 -6.13
C ASP A 92 -10.40 -9.20 -5.65
N SER A 93 -10.17 -8.02 -6.24
CA SER A 93 -9.22 -7.03 -5.70
C SER A 93 -9.60 -6.59 -4.27
N LEU A 94 -10.89 -6.39 -4.00
CA LEU A 94 -11.37 -6.09 -2.64
C LEU A 94 -11.17 -7.28 -1.69
N LEU A 95 -11.45 -8.49 -2.16
CA LEU A 95 -11.19 -9.72 -1.40
C LEU A 95 -9.71 -9.87 -1.03
N LEU A 96 -8.78 -9.45 -1.90
CA LEU A 96 -7.34 -9.45 -1.59
C LEU A 96 -7.04 -8.59 -0.37
N TRP A 97 -7.56 -7.36 -0.33
CA TRP A 97 -7.40 -6.49 0.83
C TRP A 97 -7.97 -7.14 2.11
N PHE A 98 -9.17 -7.72 2.06
CA PHE A 98 -9.75 -8.39 3.23
C PHE A 98 -8.96 -9.60 3.70
N LYS A 99 -8.40 -10.40 2.77
CA LYS A 99 -7.52 -11.52 3.10
C LYS A 99 -6.21 -11.04 3.72
N TYR A 100 -5.59 -9.98 3.18
CA TYR A 100 -4.39 -9.37 3.73
C TYR A 100 -4.64 -8.83 5.14
N ARG A 101 -5.73 -8.08 5.32
CA ARG A 101 -6.17 -7.57 6.63
C ARG A 101 -6.41 -8.67 7.67
N ALA A 102 -6.88 -9.83 7.22
CA ALA A 102 -7.08 -11.00 8.08
C ALA A 102 -5.80 -11.83 8.32
N GLY A 103 -4.63 -11.40 7.81
CA GLY A 103 -3.36 -12.13 7.93
C GLY A 103 -3.32 -13.42 7.10
N ARG A 104 -4.16 -13.53 6.05
CA ARG A 104 -4.27 -14.72 5.20
C ARG A 104 -3.47 -14.63 3.90
N LEU A 105 -2.73 -13.55 3.70
CA LEU A 105 -1.81 -13.36 2.58
C LEU A 105 -0.41 -13.02 3.12
N PRO A 106 0.66 -13.55 2.53
CA PRO A 106 2.01 -13.19 2.92
C PRO A 106 2.30 -11.72 2.56
N GLY A 107 2.83 -10.98 3.53
CA GLY A 107 3.49 -9.69 3.28
C GLY A 107 4.89 -9.91 2.70
N PHE A 108 5.44 -8.91 2.01
CA PHE A 108 6.75 -9.00 1.34
C PHE A 108 7.93 -9.10 2.34
N ALA A 109 7.67 -9.01 3.65
CA ALA A 109 8.67 -9.01 4.73
C ALA A 109 8.98 -10.40 5.35
N GLN A 110 9.11 -11.46 4.54
CA GLN A 110 9.72 -12.72 5.00
C GLN A 110 10.86 -13.16 4.07
N ALA A 111 12.07 -12.71 4.41
CA ALA A 111 13.35 -13.37 4.13
C ALA A 111 14.31 -13.07 5.30
#